data_AF-A0A7Y5CN22-F1
#
_entry.id   AF-A0A7Y5CN22-F1
#
_cell.length_a   1.000
_cell.length_b   1.000
_cell.length_c   1.000
_cell.angle_alpha   90.00
_cell.angle_beta   90.00
_cell.angle_gamma   90.00
#
_symmetry.space_group_name_H-M   'P 1'
#
loop_
_entity.id
_entity.type
_entity.pdbx_description
1 polymer ?
#
loop_
_entity_poly.entity_id
_entity_poly.type
_entity_poly.pdbx_seq_one_letter_code
_entity_poly.pdbx_strand_id
1 'polypeptide(L)'
;MRHSIELLQTARQSAGNDFILEPWLLVIILACLTSFLLGLLWQRHRNGARTAKSLQAGWHRAILPYGKSLTRMIAELERARRYHRTLTLTVLVVDYEVNKPKRRGLPTVLGDAGLASQLLLSLVSSLLRENMRSSDLVTYNATDDRYIILSPESSLASAEQAVARLQRLISNRTKITMRFGVAEFPADGLILPDLVARAHARSQRKAAEHPPQIDAAKTNQGVQRTEPLVSSLK
;
A
#
# COMPACT_ATOMS: atom_id res chain seq x y z
N MET A 1 55.75 -44.37 33.10
CA MET A 1 55.24 -44.20 31.71
C MET A 1 54.28 -45.29 31.24
N ARG A 2 54.24 -46.51 31.82
CA ARG A 2 53.27 -47.55 31.41
C ARG A 2 51.83 -47.36 31.93
N HIS A 3 51.62 -46.65 33.04
CA HIS A 3 50.27 -46.42 33.59
C HIS A 3 49.43 -45.35 32.87
N SER A 4 50.03 -44.52 32.02
CA SER A 4 49.29 -43.45 31.33
C SER A 4 48.65 -43.92 30.02
N ILE A 5 49.00 -45.11 29.52
CA ILE A 5 48.49 -45.64 28.25
C ILE A 5 47.19 -46.45 28.46
N GLU A 6 47.02 -47.10 29.63
CA GLU A 6 45.79 -47.86 29.93
C GLU A 6 44.56 -46.95 30.11
N LEU A 7 44.71 -45.74 30.65
CA LEU A 7 43.60 -44.81 30.84
C LEU A 7 43.08 -44.20 29.53
N LEU A 8 43.83 -44.27 28.44
CA LEU A 8 43.37 -43.81 27.12
C LEU A 8 42.71 -44.92 26.29
N GLN A 9 42.88 -46.20 26.65
CA GLN A 9 42.23 -47.30 25.95
C GLN A 9 40.81 -47.56 26.47
N THR A 10 40.55 -47.37 27.77
CA THR A 10 39.19 -47.51 28.33
C THR A 10 38.24 -46.38 27.89
N ALA A 11 38.76 -45.18 27.65
CA ALA A 11 37.94 -44.06 27.14
C ALA A 11 37.48 -44.25 25.67
N ARG A 12 38.19 -45.07 24.87
CA ARG A 12 37.86 -45.29 23.45
C ARG A 12 36.82 -46.41 23.23
N GLN A 13 36.63 -47.30 24.20
CA GLN A 13 35.64 -48.39 24.11
C GLN A 13 34.19 -47.96 24.44
N SER A 14 33.97 -46.77 25.00
CA SER A 14 32.64 -46.28 25.38
C SER A 14 31.91 -45.49 24.27
N ALA A 15 32.48 -45.35 23.08
CA ALA A 15 31.90 -44.53 22.00
C ALA A 15 31.29 -45.36 20.85
N GLY A 16 31.07 -46.65 21.08
CA GLY A 16 30.43 -47.58 20.15
C GLY A 16 29.08 -48.06 20.67
N ASN A 17 28.18 -47.14 21.03
CA ASN A 17 26.77 -47.46 21.14
C ASN A 17 26.10 -46.98 19.85
N ASP A 18 25.83 -47.94 18.97
CA ASP A 18 24.94 -47.79 17.83
C ASP A 18 23.63 -47.20 18.34
N PHE A 19 23.46 -45.90 18.09
CA PHE A 19 22.23 -45.17 18.39
C PHE A 19 21.18 -45.58 17.35
N ILE A 20 20.77 -46.85 17.41
CA ILE A 20 19.66 -47.41 16.63
C ILE A 20 18.42 -46.78 17.25
N LEU A 21 18.06 -45.60 16.74
CA LEU A 21 16.78 -44.98 17.00
C LEU A 21 15.71 -45.99 16.61
N GLU A 22 14.96 -46.44 17.60
CA GLU A 22 13.79 -47.29 17.39
C GLU A 22 12.92 -46.73 16.25
N PRO A 23 12.52 -47.54 15.27
CA PRO A 23 11.86 -47.05 14.05
C PRO A 23 10.56 -46.27 14.34
N TRP A 24 9.91 -46.55 15.46
CA TRP A 24 8.72 -45.81 15.89
C TRP A 24 9.03 -44.35 16.31
N LEU A 25 10.24 -44.06 16.83
CA LEU A 25 10.66 -42.70 17.15
C LEU A 25 10.81 -41.84 15.88
N LEU A 26 11.29 -42.43 14.79
CA LEU A 26 11.41 -41.73 13.50
C LEU A 26 10.03 -41.33 12.94
N VAL A 27 9.01 -42.17 13.11
CA VAL A 27 7.64 -41.87 12.69
C VAL A 27 7.07 -40.68 13.48
N ILE A 28 7.29 -40.65 14.80
CA ILE A 28 6.84 -39.54 15.64
C ILE A 28 7.53 -38.23 15.25
N ILE A 29 8.85 -38.27 15.01
CA ILE A 29 9.61 -37.09 14.58
C ILE A 29 9.10 -36.57 13.24
N LEU A 30 8.83 -37.46 12.27
CA LEU A 30 8.30 -37.08 10.96
C LEU A 30 6.89 -36.47 11.05
N ALA A 31 6.02 -37.04 11.88
CA ALA A 31 4.67 -36.53 12.13
C ALA A 31 4.71 -35.14 12.80
N CYS A 32 5.59 -34.94 13.77
CA CYS A 32 5.80 -33.64 14.40
C CYS A 32 6.34 -32.60 13.41
N LEU A 33 7.31 -32.97 12.57
CA LEU A 33 7.89 -32.07 11.56
C LEU A 33 6.87 -31.68 10.49
N THR A 34 6.06 -32.62 10.01
CA THR A 34 5.02 -32.34 9.02
C THR A 34 3.92 -31.46 9.60
N SER A 35 3.46 -31.72 10.82
CA SER A 35 2.49 -30.86 11.51
C SER A 35 3.05 -29.45 11.77
N PHE A 36 4.32 -29.36 12.16
CA PHE A 36 5.01 -28.09 12.34
C PHE A 36 5.16 -27.31 11.03
N LEU A 37 5.50 -27.99 9.92
CA LEU A 37 5.60 -27.38 8.60
C LEU A 37 4.23 -26.92 8.06
N LEU A 38 3.18 -27.72 8.23
CA LEU A 38 1.81 -27.29 7.91
C LEU A 38 1.38 -26.12 8.79
N GLY A 39 1.72 -26.13 10.07
CA GLY A 39 1.51 -25.02 10.99
C GLY A 39 2.24 -23.76 10.54
N LEU A 40 3.50 -23.86 10.12
CA LEU A 40 4.28 -22.75 9.58
C LEU A 40 3.75 -22.24 8.25
N LEU A 41 3.29 -23.13 7.35
CA LEU A 41 2.67 -22.74 6.09
C LEU A 41 1.33 -22.05 6.32
N TRP A 42 0.52 -22.56 7.24
CA TRP A 42 -0.74 -21.94 7.62
C TRP A 42 -0.52 -20.60 8.34
N GLN A 43 0.49 -20.53 9.20
CA GLN A 43 0.91 -19.31 9.88
C GLN A 43 1.49 -18.30 8.89
N ARG A 44 2.24 -18.72 7.87
CA ARG A 44 2.76 -17.86 6.80
C ARG A 44 1.64 -17.36 5.89
N HIS A 45 0.66 -18.21 5.56
CA HIS A 45 -0.52 -17.79 4.80
C HIS A 45 -1.37 -16.77 5.60
N ARG A 46 -1.54 -16.97 6.91
CA ARG A 46 -2.20 -15.97 7.80
C ARG A 46 -1.34 -14.73 8.04
N ASN A 47 -0.02 -14.86 8.07
CA ASN A 47 0.92 -13.77 8.34
C ASN A 47 1.32 -12.98 7.08
N GLY A 48 1.00 -13.46 5.87
CA GLY A 48 1.06 -12.65 4.66
C GLY A 48 0.19 -11.38 4.75
N ALA A 49 -0.83 -11.39 5.61
CA ALA A 49 -1.63 -10.22 5.97
C ALA A 49 -1.10 -9.43 7.19
N ARG A 50 -0.01 -9.89 7.84
CA ARG A 50 0.53 -9.30 9.09
C ARG A 50 1.98 -8.82 8.99
N THR A 51 2.79 -9.29 8.03
CA THR A 51 4.15 -8.74 7.81
C THR A 51 4.14 -7.32 7.22
N ALA A 52 2.99 -6.85 6.72
CA ALA A 52 2.79 -5.42 6.44
C ALA A 52 2.71 -4.55 7.73
N LYS A 53 2.46 -5.15 8.90
CA LYS A 53 2.26 -4.40 10.17
C LYS A 53 3.53 -4.15 10.97
N SER A 54 4.59 -4.94 10.83
CA SER A 54 5.81 -4.79 11.65
C SER A 54 6.88 -3.87 11.07
N LEU A 55 6.77 -3.46 9.80
CA LEU A 55 7.60 -2.38 9.23
C LEU A 55 7.01 -0.97 9.48
N GLN A 56 5.79 -0.87 10.01
CA GLN A 56 5.11 0.39 10.33
C GLN A 56 5.57 1.05 11.65
N ALA A 57 6.36 0.36 12.48
CA ALA A 57 6.67 0.82 13.84
C ALA A 57 7.74 1.94 13.91
N GLY A 58 8.43 2.27 12.81
CA GLY A 58 9.60 3.18 12.83
C GLY A 58 9.46 4.53 12.11
N TRP A 59 8.34 4.84 11.46
CA TRP A 59 8.26 5.97 10.49
C TRP A 59 7.22 7.04 10.90
N HIS A 60 7.05 7.20 12.21
CA HIS A 60 6.15 8.19 12.82
C HIS A 60 6.56 9.64 12.50
N ARG A 61 5.75 10.36 11.72
CA ARG A 61 5.20 11.67 12.16
C ARG A 61 4.16 12.35 11.28
N ALA A 62 3.95 11.95 10.02
CA ALA A 62 3.13 12.77 9.13
C ALA A 62 1.61 12.62 9.35
N ILE A 63 1.09 11.38 9.42
CA ILE A 63 -0.36 11.12 9.40
C ILE A 63 -0.73 10.04 10.44
N LEU A 64 -1.88 10.20 11.09
CA LEU A 64 -2.40 9.26 12.09
C LEU A 64 -3.06 8.04 11.41
N PRO A 65 -2.88 6.82 11.96
CA PRO A 65 -3.63 5.66 11.49
C PRO A 65 -5.14 5.83 11.70
N TYR A 66 -5.95 5.38 10.75
CA TYR A 66 -7.41 5.53 10.76
C TYR A 66 -8.07 5.11 12.10
N GLY A 67 -7.65 3.98 12.67
CA GLY A 67 -8.18 3.51 13.95
C GLY A 67 -7.89 4.44 15.13
N LYS A 68 -6.74 5.14 15.13
CA LYS A 68 -6.37 6.10 16.19
C LYS A 68 -7.05 7.45 16.02
N SER A 69 -7.40 7.82 14.80
CA SER A 69 -8.08 9.08 14.48
C SER A 69 -9.60 9.00 14.58
N LEU A 70 -10.18 7.79 14.64
CA LEU A 70 -11.63 7.57 14.63
C LEU A 70 -12.35 8.40 15.69
N THR A 71 -11.87 8.39 16.94
CA THR A 71 -12.46 9.16 18.04
C THR A 71 -12.51 10.66 17.74
N ARG A 72 -11.45 11.20 17.14
CA ARG A 72 -11.38 12.62 16.76
C ARG A 72 -12.30 12.94 15.60
N MET A 73 -12.40 12.06 14.60
CA MET A 73 -13.31 12.24 13.47
C MET A 73 -14.78 12.18 13.91
N ILE A 74 -15.13 11.26 14.82
CA ILE A 74 -16.46 11.18 15.41
C ILE A 74 -16.76 12.45 16.20
N ALA A 75 -15.81 12.96 17.00
CA ALA A 75 -16.01 14.20 17.73
C ALA A 75 -16.29 15.41 16.81
N GLU A 76 -15.59 15.52 15.68
CA GLU A 76 -15.85 16.58 14.69
C GLU A 76 -17.19 16.39 13.96
N LEU A 77 -17.59 15.15 13.66
CA LEU A 77 -18.91 14.86 13.10
C LEU A 77 -20.04 15.25 14.06
N GLU A 78 -19.88 14.92 15.35
CA GLU A 78 -20.79 15.30 16.42
C GLU A 78 -20.87 16.82 16.60
N ARG A 79 -19.73 17.50 16.50
CA ARG A 79 -19.66 18.96 16.53
C ARG A 79 -20.40 19.57 15.35
N ALA A 80 -20.16 19.08 14.13
CA ALA A 80 -20.85 19.53 12.92
C ALA A 80 -22.36 19.35 13.04
N ARG A 81 -22.80 18.20 13.58
CA ARG A 81 -24.21 17.91 13.87
C ARG A 81 -24.82 18.88 14.87
N ARG A 82 -24.16 19.11 16.01
CA ARG A 82 -24.66 19.97 17.10
C ARG A 82 -24.79 21.44 16.68
N TYR A 83 -23.83 21.92 15.88
CA TYR A 83 -23.77 23.33 15.49
C TYR A 83 -24.27 23.58 14.07
N HIS A 84 -24.90 22.59 13.43
CA HIS A 84 -25.38 22.66 12.03
C HIS A 84 -24.33 23.21 11.07
N ARG A 85 -23.08 22.75 11.22
CA ARG A 85 -21.96 23.15 10.35
C ARG A 85 -21.76 22.13 9.24
N THR A 86 -21.34 22.62 8.08
CA THR A 86 -20.94 21.76 6.97
C THR A 86 -19.68 20.99 7.35
N LEU A 87 -19.58 19.76 6.88
CA LEU A 87 -18.39 18.93 7.06
C LEU A 87 -18.28 18.02 5.86
N THR A 88 -17.08 17.90 5.32
CA THR A 88 -16.82 17.03 4.18
C THR A 88 -15.81 15.95 4.54
N LEU A 89 -16.03 14.77 3.97
CA LEU A 89 -15.10 13.65 4.04
C LEU A 89 -14.61 13.32 2.64
N THR A 90 -13.30 13.30 2.46
CA THR A 90 -12.66 12.88 1.21
C THR A 90 -12.00 11.53 1.40
N VAL A 91 -12.22 10.64 0.43
CA VAL A 91 -11.44 9.42 0.25
C VAL A 91 -10.50 9.65 -0.92
N LEU A 92 -9.20 9.48 -0.69
CA LEU A 92 -8.14 9.62 -1.68
C LEU A 92 -7.41 8.27 -1.81
N VAL A 93 -7.42 7.73 -3.02
CA VAL A 93 -6.79 6.45 -3.39
C VAL A 93 -5.59 6.76 -4.28
N VAL A 94 -4.43 6.23 -3.92
CA VAL A 94 -3.20 6.40 -4.69
C VAL A 94 -3.10 5.26 -5.69
N ASP A 95 -2.99 5.58 -6.98
CA ASP A 95 -2.79 4.57 -8.00
C ASP A 95 -1.29 4.37 -8.19
N TYR A 96 -0.78 3.30 -7.57
CA TYR A 96 0.59 2.86 -7.75
C TYR A 96 0.70 2.15 -9.10
N GLU A 97 0.63 2.90 -10.20
CA GLU A 97 1.18 2.48 -11.50
C GLU A 97 2.71 2.43 -11.34
N VAL A 98 3.21 1.44 -10.61
CA VAL A 98 4.61 1.06 -10.72
C VAL A 98 4.71 0.59 -12.16
N ASN A 99 5.25 1.45 -13.03
CA ASN A 99 5.72 1.09 -14.36
C ASN A 99 6.43 -0.26 -14.21
N LYS A 100 5.73 -1.38 -14.45
CA LYS A 100 6.38 -2.65 -14.66
C LYS A 100 7.02 -2.45 -16.01
N PRO A 101 8.35 -2.29 -16.12
CA PRO A 101 8.93 -2.40 -17.43
C PRO A 101 8.48 -3.77 -17.94
N LYS A 102 7.83 -3.82 -19.11
CA LYS A 102 7.63 -5.05 -19.87
C LYS A 102 9.00 -5.57 -20.32
N ARG A 103 9.90 -5.85 -19.37
CA ARG A 103 11.16 -6.53 -19.62
C ARG A 103 10.88 -7.99 -19.32
N ARG A 104 10.62 -8.74 -20.39
CA ARG A 104 10.75 -10.20 -20.42
C ARG A 104 12.06 -10.57 -19.73
N GLY A 105 11.98 -11.34 -18.65
CA GLY A 105 13.07 -12.25 -18.28
C GLY A 105 14.02 -11.90 -17.14
N LEU A 106 13.71 -10.99 -16.21
CA LEU A 106 14.47 -10.93 -14.94
C LEU A 106 13.56 -11.11 -13.72
N PRO A 107 13.92 -12.00 -12.77
CA PRO A 107 13.18 -12.15 -11.52
C PRO A 107 13.36 -10.85 -10.71
N THR A 108 12.27 -10.11 -10.57
CA THR A 108 12.21 -8.93 -9.71
C THR A 108 12.52 -9.34 -8.28
N VAL A 109 13.68 -8.91 -7.78
CA VAL A 109 14.09 -9.08 -6.38
C VAL A 109 12.99 -8.49 -5.50
N LEU A 110 12.40 -9.33 -4.67
CA LEU A 110 11.18 -9.11 -3.88
C LEU A 110 11.28 -8.02 -2.79
N GLY A 111 12.36 -7.21 -2.77
CA GLY A 111 12.66 -6.22 -1.73
C GLY A 111 12.40 -4.76 -2.11
N ASP A 112 12.65 -4.36 -3.36
CA ASP A 112 12.66 -2.94 -3.74
C ASP A 112 11.27 -2.32 -3.87
N ALA A 113 10.27 -3.13 -4.25
CA ALA A 113 8.89 -2.67 -4.38
C ALA A 113 8.27 -2.23 -3.04
N GLY A 114 8.70 -2.83 -1.92
CA GLY A 114 8.24 -2.48 -0.58
C GLY A 114 8.82 -1.17 -0.06
N LEU A 115 10.09 -0.90 -0.34
CA LEU A 115 10.74 0.37 0.02
C LEU A 115 10.24 1.53 -0.85
N ALA A 116 10.06 1.29 -2.15
CA ALA A 116 9.54 2.28 -3.08
C ALA A 116 8.12 2.72 -2.69
N SER A 117 7.23 1.78 -2.33
CA SER A 117 5.86 2.10 -1.89
C SER A 117 5.84 2.85 -0.55
N GLN A 118 6.74 2.50 0.38
CA GLN A 118 6.88 3.20 1.65
C GLN A 118 7.37 4.65 1.49
N LEU A 119 8.37 4.87 0.63
CA LEU A 119 8.84 6.22 0.31
C LEU A 119 7.75 7.06 -0.34
N LEU A 120 6.97 6.44 -1.25
CA LEU A 120 5.86 7.10 -1.91
C LEU A 120 4.78 7.52 -0.89
N LEU A 121 4.41 6.60 0.00
CA LEU A 121 3.44 6.86 1.07
C LEU A 121 3.93 7.98 1.98
N SER A 122 5.20 7.98 2.37
CA SER A 122 5.80 9.03 3.19
C SER A 122 5.73 10.40 2.50
N LEU A 123 6.08 10.44 1.22
CA LEU A 123 6.06 11.67 0.43
C LEU A 123 4.63 12.21 0.27
N VAL A 124 3.68 11.37 -0.11
CA VAL A 124 2.27 11.77 -0.23
C VAL A 124 1.75 12.27 1.13
N SER A 125 2.14 11.60 2.21
CA SER A 125 1.76 12.00 3.57
C SER A 125 2.29 13.38 3.96
N SER A 126 3.55 13.70 3.60
CA SER A 126 4.12 15.04 3.83
C SER A 126 3.37 16.10 3.04
N LEU A 127 3.15 15.84 1.74
CA LEU A 127 2.48 16.80 0.85
C LEU A 127 1.05 17.09 1.30
N LEU A 128 0.31 16.07 1.73
CA LEU A 128 -1.02 16.27 2.33
C LEU A 128 -0.91 17.18 3.56
N ARG A 129 -0.02 16.86 4.50
CA ARG A 129 0.09 17.64 5.74
C ARG A 129 0.49 19.10 5.51
N GLU A 130 1.40 19.36 4.57
CA GLU A 130 1.87 20.72 4.26
C GLU A 130 0.81 21.59 3.58
N ASN A 131 -0.14 20.98 2.87
CA ASN A 131 -1.11 21.70 2.05
C ASN A 131 -2.54 21.67 2.61
N MET A 132 -2.76 20.99 3.74
CA MET A 132 -4.04 20.93 4.44
C MET A 132 -4.08 21.93 5.61
N ARG A 133 -5.30 22.36 5.97
CA ARG A 133 -5.49 23.30 7.09
C ARG A 133 -5.21 22.58 8.41
N SER A 134 -4.87 23.34 9.46
CA SER A 134 -4.67 22.79 10.80
C SER A 134 -5.92 22.12 11.40
N SER A 135 -7.11 22.54 10.94
CA SER A 135 -8.40 21.97 11.31
C SER A 135 -8.72 20.65 10.59
N ASP A 136 -8.06 20.38 9.46
CA ASP A 136 -8.32 19.16 8.69
C ASP A 136 -7.71 17.94 9.38
N LEU A 137 -8.45 16.83 9.40
CA LEU A 137 -7.97 15.56 9.94
C LEU A 137 -7.56 14.65 8.80
N VAL A 138 -6.26 14.45 8.64
CA VAL A 138 -5.70 13.52 7.65
C VAL A 138 -5.37 12.20 8.32
N THR A 139 -5.85 11.12 7.73
CA THR A 139 -5.69 9.77 8.28
C THR A 139 -5.39 8.78 7.17
N TYR A 140 -4.68 7.70 7.49
CA TYR A 140 -4.39 6.64 6.54
C TYR A 140 -5.01 5.33 7.00
N ASN A 141 -5.81 4.72 6.12
CA ASN A 141 -6.38 3.40 6.30
C ASN A 141 -5.55 2.38 5.54
N ALA A 142 -4.64 1.72 6.26
CA ALA A 142 -3.74 0.72 5.70
C ALA A 142 -4.45 -0.56 5.26
N THR A 143 -5.65 -0.86 5.76
CA THR A 143 -6.42 -2.05 5.35
C THR A 143 -6.95 -1.90 3.93
N ASP A 144 -7.39 -0.69 3.59
CA ASP A 144 -8.02 -0.38 2.31
C ASP A 144 -7.12 0.47 1.39
N ASP A 145 -5.85 0.66 1.76
CA ASP A 145 -4.83 1.44 1.04
C ASP A 145 -5.32 2.82 0.56
N ARG A 146 -5.91 3.58 1.48
CA ARG A 146 -6.53 4.88 1.16
C ARG A 146 -6.37 5.89 2.27
N TYR A 147 -6.23 7.15 1.87
CA TYR A 147 -6.30 8.28 2.76
C TYR A 147 -7.76 8.69 2.99
N ILE A 148 -8.06 9.02 4.24
CA ILE A 148 -9.35 9.55 4.64
C ILE A 148 -9.09 10.91 5.29
N ILE A 149 -9.71 11.93 4.70
CA ILE A 149 -9.51 13.32 5.06
C ILE A 149 -10.87 13.87 5.53
N LEU A 150 -10.90 14.41 6.74
CA LEU A 150 -12.06 15.15 7.26
C LEU A 150 -11.76 16.63 7.21
N SER A 151 -12.64 17.41 6.58
CA SER A 151 -12.54 18.86 6.53
C SER A 151 -13.76 19.49 7.20
N PRO A 152 -13.65 19.90 8.47
CA PRO A 152 -14.69 20.64 9.17
C PRO A 152 -14.96 21.98 8.49
N GLU A 153 -16.21 22.43 8.52
CA GLU A 153 -16.65 23.72 7.99
C GLU A 153 -16.29 23.95 6.52
N SER A 154 -16.19 22.86 5.76
CA SER A 154 -15.99 22.90 4.31
C SER A 154 -17.26 22.46 3.60
N SER A 155 -17.61 23.15 2.51
CA SER A 155 -18.64 22.70 1.58
C SER A 155 -18.07 21.66 0.61
N LEU A 156 -18.96 20.90 -0.04
CA LEU A 156 -18.59 19.94 -1.07
C LEU A 156 -17.67 20.56 -2.14
N ALA A 157 -18.05 21.70 -2.71
CA ALA A 157 -17.29 22.37 -3.78
C ALA A 157 -15.89 22.82 -3.33
N SER A 158 -15.78 23.38 -2.12
CA SER A 158 -14.50 23.80 -1.55
C SER A 158 -13.56 22.62 -1.33
N ALA A 159 -14.10 21.51 -0.80
CA ALA A 159 -13.33 20.29 -0.59
C ALA A 159 -12.87 19.66 -1.91
N GLU A 160 -13.74 19.59 -2.92
CA GLU A 160 -13.38 19.10 -4.25
C GLU A 160 -12.27 19.95 -4.89
N GLN A 161 -12.36 21.28 -4.81
CA GLN A 161 -11.34 22.18 -5.33
C GLN A 161 -10.00 22.01 -4.59
N ALA A 162 -10.03 21.88 -3.25
CA ALA A 162 -8.85 21.66 -2.45
C ALA A 162 -8.14 20.35 -2.82
N VAL A 163 -8.90 19.27 -2.96
CA VAL A 163 -8.36 17.93 -3.28
C VAL A 163 -7.89 17.86 -4.74
N ALA A 164 -8.60 18.50 -5.69
CA ALA A 164 -8.14 18.60 -7.07
C ALA A 164 -6.80 19.35 -7.17
N ARG A 165 -6.61 20.40 -6.38
CA ARG A 165 -5.32 21.12 -6.30
C ARG A 165 -4.22 20.24 -5.70
N LEU A 166 -4.52 19.49 -4.63
CA LEU A 166 -3.58 18.51 -4.06
C LEU A 166 -3.19 17.44 -5.07
N GLN A 167 -4.16 16.92 -5.82
CA GLN A 167 -3.95 15.92 -6.86
C GLN A 167 -2.97 16.42 -7.93
N ARG A 168 -3.18 17.65 -8.44
CA ARG A 168 -2.25 18.27 -9.41
C ARG A 168 -0.87 18.49 -8.82
N LEU A 169 -0.78 18.97 -7.57
CA LEU A 169 0.50 19.20 -6.90
C LEU A 169 1.31 17.90 -6.79
N ILE A 170 0.67 16.84 -6.30
CA ILE A 170 1.31 15.54 -6.13
C ILE A 170 1.68 14.96 -7.49
N SER A 171 0.74 14.92 -8.45
CA SER A 171 0.99 14.40 -9.81
C SER A 171 2.16 15.11 -10.50
N ASN A 172 2.26 16.44 -10.36
CA ASN A 172 3.36 17.21 -10.92
C ASN A 172 4.73 16.86 -10.30
N ARG A 173 4.77 16.57 -8.99
CA ARG A 173 6.02 16.26 -8.26
C ARG A 173 6.47 14.82 -8.42
N THR A 174 5.54 13.87 -8.52
CA THR A 174 5.85 12.44 -8.37
C THR A 174 5.46 11.59 -9.55
N LYS A 175 4.74 12.14 -10.53
CA LYS A 175 4.10 11.40 -11.63
C LYS A 175 3.09 10.35 -11.17
N ILE A 176 2.66 10.41 -9.91
CA ILE A 176 1.65 9.51 -9.36
C ILE A 176 0.26 10.03 -9.74
N THR A 177 -0.59 9.13 -10.22
CA THR A 177 -2.02 9.38 -10.37
C THR A 177 -2.75 9.01 -9.09
N MET A 178 -3.76 9.78 -8.74
CA MET A 178 -4.61 9.50 -7.58
C MET A 178 -6.04 9.74 -7.97
N ARG A 179 -6.96 9.01 -7.33
CA ARG A 179 -8.39 9.18 -7.47
C ARG A 179 -8.97 9.66 -6.16
N PHE A 180 -9.97 10.52 -6.23
CA PHE A 180 -10.63 11.01 -5.04
C PHE A 180 -12.13 11.14 -5.22
N GLY A 181 -12.83 11.02 -4.11
CA GLY A 181 -14.24 11.34 -4.03
C GLY A 181 -14.54 11.98 -2.69
N VAL A 182 -15.52 12.88 -2.69
CA VAL A 182 -15.90 13.69 -1.53
C VAL A 182 -17.34 13.39 -1.18
N ALA A 183 -17.66 13.30 0.10
CA ALA A 183 -19.01 13.23 0.65
C ALA A 183 -19.25 14.40 1.61
N GLU A 184 -20.48 14.89 1.68
CA GLU A 184 -20.86 16.03 2.52
C GLU A 184 -21.85 15.61 3.60
N PHE A 185 -21.58 15.98 4.84
CA PHE A 185 -22.50 15.86 5.95
C PHE A 185 -23.43 17.09 5.99
N PRO A 186 -24.75 16.93 6.18
CA PRO A 186 -25.48 15.66 6.38
C PRO A 186 -26.03 15.01 5.10
N ALA A 187 -25.85 15.64 3.93
CA ALA A 187 -26.50 15.25 2.68
C ALA A 187 -26.20 13.81 2.21
N ASP A 188 -25.00 13.32 2.49
CA ASP A 188 -24.50 12.02 2.03
C ASP A 188 -24.52 10.92 3.09
N GLY A 189 -24.83 11.24 4.34
CA GLY A 189 -24.81 10.30 5.43
C GLY A 189 -24.79 10.98 6.79
N LEU A 190 -25.33 10.30 7.80
CA LEU A 190 -25.40 10.81 9.18
C LEU A 190 -24.30 10.24 10.08
N ILE A 191 -23.63 9.17 9.64
CA ILE A 191 -22.55 8.52 10.36
C ILE A 191 -21.30 8.43 9.49
N LEU A 192 -20.14 8.35 10.14
CA LEU A 192 -18.84 8.31 9.46
C LEU A 192 -18.73 7.18 8.41
N PRO A 193 -19.21 5.94 8.65
CA PRO A 193 -19.16 4.87 7.65
C PRO A 193 -19.91 5.21 6.35
N ASP A 194 -21.07 5.85 6.43
CA ASP A 194 -21.87 6.23 5.25
C ASP A 194 -21.12 7.26 4.40
N LEU A 195 -20.53 8.26 5.05
CA LEU A 195 -19.72 9.29 4.38
C LEU A 195 -18.51 8.66 3.69
N VAL A 196 -17.80 7.73 4.36
CA VAL A 196 -16.67 7.00 3.77
C VAL A 196 -17.12 6.18 2.56
N ALA A 197 -18.22 5.43 2.68
CA ALA A 197 -18.76 4.61 1.61
C ALA A 197 -19.15 5.46 0.38
N ARG A 198 -19.82 6.59 0.60
CA ARG A 198 -20.22 7.51 -0.47
C ARG A 198 -19.02 8.17 -1.14
N ALA A 199 -18.07 8.69 -0.36
CA ALA A 199 -16.84 9.30 -0.86
C ALA A 199 -16.03 8.30 -1.70
N HIS A 200 -15.92 7.05 -1.23
CA HIS A 200 -15.27 5.98 -1.96
C HIS A 200 -15.99 5.61 -3.26
N ALA A 201 -17.33 5.50 -3.26
CA ALA A 201 -18.09 5.25 -4.49
C ALA A 201 -17.86 6.34 -5.55
N ARG A 202 -17.76 7.61 -5.11
CA ARG A 202 -17.45 8.75 -6.00
C ARG A 202 -16.01 8.70 -6.54
N SER A 203 -15.04 8.23 -5.75
CA SER A 203 -13.65 8.09 -6.22
C SER A 203 -13.52 7.02 -7.32
N GLN A 204 -14.37 5.99 -7.28
CA GLN A 204 -14.42 4.97 -8.32
C GLN A 204 -15.10 5.46 -9.61
N ARG A 205 -16.16 6.28 -9.52
CA ARG A 205 -16.86 6.82 -10.71
C ARG A 205 -16.00 7.78 -11.52
N LYS A 206 -15.28 8.70 -10.86
CA LYS A 206 -14.35 9.61 -11.55
C LYS A 206 -13.23 8.85 -12.28
N ALA A 207 -12.88 7.65 -11.83
CA ALA A 207 -11.95 6.75 -12.52
C ALA A 207 -12.50 6.25 -13.87
N ALA A 208 -13.79 5.95 -13.92
CA ALA A 208 -14.46 5.42 -15.11
C ALA A 208 -14.72 6.51 -16.16
N GLU A 209 -14.87 7.77 -15.74
CA GLU A 209 -15.10 8.91 -16.64
C GLU A 209 -13.79 9.48 -17.25
N HIS A 210 -12.64 9.30 -16.60
CA HIS A 210 -11.33 9.76 -17.09
C HIS A 210 -10.29 8.62 -17.00
N PRO A 211 -10.30 7.65 -17.94
CA PRO A 211 -9.23 6.65 -18.03
C PRO A 211 -7.87 7.35 -18.26
N PRO A 212 -6.76 6.80 -17.74
CA PRO A 212 -5.44 7.39 -17.92
C PRO A 212 -5.15 7.55 -19.41
N GLN A 213 -5.09 8.81 -19.87
CA GLN A 213 -4.61 9.15 -21.20
C GLN A 213 -3.11 8.84 -21.22
N ILE A 214 -2.77 7.60 -21.56
CA ILE A 214 -1.42 7.23 -21.96
C ILE A 214 -1.17 7.96 -23.28
N ASP A 215 -0.17 8.84 -23.29
CA ASP A 215 0.26 9.65 -24.42
C ASP A 215 0.45 8.82 -25.70
N ALA A 216 -0.62 8.62 -26.46
CA ALA A 216 -0.62 8.04 -27.81
C ALA A 216 -0.18 9.05 -28.89
N ALA A 217 0.42 10.17 -28.48
CA ALA A 217 0.77 11.29 -29.34
C ALA A 217 2.27 11.31 -29.72
N LYS A 218 2.90 10.16 -30.00
CA LYS A 218 4.23 10.10 -30.65
C LYS A 218 4.44 8.81 -31.45
N THR A 219 3.68 8.57 -32.52
CA THR A 219 4.02 7.48 -33.48
C THR A 219 3.85 7.83 -34.97
N ASN A 220 3.32 9.00 -35.36
CA ASN A 220 3.09 9.29 -36.78
C ASN A 220 3.79 10.57 -37.26
N GLN A 221 5.13 10.59 -37.24
CA GLN A 221 5.91 11.44 -38.14
C GLN A 221 7.18 10.69 -38.55
N GLY A 222 7.09 9.90 -39.61
CA GLY A 222 8.25 9.18 -40.12
C GLY A 222 7.96 8.12 -41.17
N VAL A 223 7.14 8.39 -42.20
CA VAL A 223 7.17 7.60 -43.45
C VAL A 223 6.84 8.49 -44.66
N GLN A 224 7.92 8.95 -45.32
CA GLN A 224 8.16 9.04 -46.77
C GLN A 224 7.00 9.29 -47.75
N ARG A 225 7.12 10.37 -48.52
CA ARG A 225 6.81 10.37 -49.96
C ARG A 225 7.93 11.10 -50.72
N THR A 226 8.83 10.32 -51.29
CA THR A 226 9.67 10.70 -52.42
C THR A 226 8.81 10.67 -53.69
N GLU A 227 8.62 11.82 -54.34
CA GLU A 227 8.06 11.88 -55.69
C GLU A 227 9.19 11.73 -56.73
N PRO A 228 9.03 10.89 -57.77
CA PRO A 228 9.94 10.87 -58.90
C PRO A 228 9.49 11.85 -60.00
N LEU A 229 10.51 12.51 -60.56
CA LEU A 229 10.51 13.37 -61.72
C LEU A 229 10.08 12.61 -63.00
N VAL A 230 8.99 13.01 -63.66
CA VAL A 230 8.62 12.62 -65.05
C VAL A 230 7.97 13.84 -65.71
N SER A 231 8.71 14.67 -66.44
CA SER A 231 8.92 14.65 -67.91
C SER A 231 7.63 14.63 -68.76
N SER A 232 7.38 15.75 -69.46
CA SER A 232 6.67 15.95 -70.75
C SER A 232 6.53 17.48 -70.88
N LEU A 233 7.18 18.24 -71.78
CA LEU A 233 7.35 18.12 -73.23
C LEU A 233 6.04 17.79 -73.97
N LYS A 234 5.18 18.80 -74.11
CA LYS A 234 4.75 19.38 -75.39
C LYS A 234 3.89 20.62 -75.18
#